data_AF-A0AAD7UQX4-F1
#
_entry.id   AF-A0AAD7UQX4-F1
#
_cell.length_a   1.000
_cell.length_b   1.000
_cell.length_c   1.000
_cell.angle_alpha   90.00
_cell.angle_beta   90.00
_cell.angle_gamma   90.00
#
_symmetry.space_group_name_H-M   'P 1'
#
loop_
_entity.id
_entity.type
_entity.pdbx_description
1 polymer ?
#
loop_
_entity_poly.entity_id
_entity_poly.type
_entity_poly.pdbx_seq_one_letter_code
_entity_poly.pdbx_strand_id
1 'polypeptide(L)'
;MEPKEDAPEEKPEREKVTMPDKPSCFYVTVNGQVESGEFAVDDLYVRYCFSFGSDWSVVDGVETGLTQVARKAPGPDKSVVWNYPIDISFKSINAFGWPRLCVSVYGLDAFGRDVIRGYASILIPCSNGEYQRTAQVYVPVPSSLWQRLMCWVQGTYPEFYDPTFVAKSENREVARVAPTGFVKVKFSIETKFMAEMGYRQLDAAS
;
A
#
# COMPACT_ATOMS: atom_id res chain seq x y z
N MET A 1 72.85 50.41 -1.07
CA MET A 1 71.75 49.91 -1.91
C MET A 1 71.26 48.64 -1.26
N GLU A 2 70.13 48.71 -0.57
CA GLU A 2 69.52 47.59 0.15
C GLU A 2 68.95 46.56 -0.83
N PRO A 3 68.88 45.26 -0.47
CA PRO A 3 68.22 44.25 -1.27
C PRO A 3 66.70 44.35 -1.09
N LYS A 4 65.94 44.34 -2.19
CA LYS A 4 64.48 44.20 -2.18
C LYS A 4 64.12 42.77 -1.75
N GLU A 5 63.35 42.65 -0.67
CA GLU A 5 62.64 41.42 -0.31
C GLU A 5 61.50 41.18 -1.31
N ASP A 6 61.52 40.04 -1.99
CA ASP A 6 60.42 39.58 -2.84
C ASP A 6 59.23 39.17 -1.97
N ALA A 7 58.07 39.75 -2.28
CA ALA A 7 56.80 39.41 -1.63
C ALA A 7 56.38 37.96 -1.97
N PRO A 8 55.79 37.21 -1.02
CA PRO A 8 55.36 35.85 -1.28
C PRO A 8 54.14 35.83 -2.20
N GLU A 9 54.24 35.04 -3.27
CA GLU A 9 53.19 34.80 -4.27
C GLU A 9 52.00 34.07 -3.62
N GLU A 10 50.85 34.76 -3.50
CA GLU A 10 49.59 34.18 -3.01
C GLU A 10 49.11 33.09 -3.97
N LYS A 11 49.13 31.84 -3.52
CA LYS A 11 48.51 30.73 -4.24
C LYS A 11 46.99 30.91 -4.26
N PRO A 12 46.32 30.72 -5.41
CA PRO A 12 44.87 30.80 -5.47
C PRO A 12 44.24 29.69 -4.62
N GLU A 13 43.42 30.11 -3.65
CA GLU A 13 42.64 29.24 -2.80
C GLU A 13 41.66 28.45 -3.69
N ARG A 14 41.82 27.12 -3.73
CA ARG A 14 40.89 26.25 -4.46
C ARG A 14 39.53 26.36 -3.79
N GLU A 15 38.61 27.06 -4.45
CA GLU A 15 37.19 27.05 -4.14
C GLU A 15 36.73 25.59 -4.00
N LYS A 16 36.41 25.17 -2.78
CA LYS A 16 35.82 23.86 -2.53
C LYS A 16 34.45 23.87 -3.19
N VAL A 17 34.36 23.24 -4.36
CA VAL A 17 33.08 22.89 -4.98
C VAL A 17 32.38 21.93 -4.03
N THR A 18 31.56 22.45 -3.12
CA THR A 18 30.59 21.65 -2.34
C THR A 18 29.62 21.05 -3.34
N MET A 19 29.84 19.78 -3.68
CA MET A 19 28.83 18.98 -4.35
C MET A 19 27.58 19.00 -3.44
N PRO A 20 26.36 19.13 -4.00
CA PRO A 20 25.15 18.99 -3.19
C PRO A 20 25.21 17.63 -2.48
N ASP A 21 24.97 17.63 -1.17
CA ASP A 21 24.98 16.41 -0.35
C ASP A 21 24.07 15.38 -1.01
N LYS A 22 24.64 14.23 -1.41
CA LYS A 22 23.88 13.13 -1.99
C LYS A 22 22.75 12.77 -1.03
N PRO A 23 21.49 12.67 -1.48
CA PRO A 23 20.39 12.35 -0.59
C PRO A 23 20.66 11.01 0.09
N SER A 24 20.42 10.95 1.40
CA SER A 24 20.62 9.75 2.22
C SER A 24 19.40 8.81 2.23
N CYS A 25 18.27 9.27 1.69
CA CYS A 25 16.99 8.55 1.65
C CYS A 25 16.20 8.96 0.41
N PHE A 26 15.23 8.13 0.05
CA PHE A 26 14.23 8.43 -0.97
C PHE A 26 12.83 8.44 -0.36
N TYR A 27 11.91 9.11 -1.05
CA TYR A 27 10.52 9.23 -0.65
C TYR A 27 9.61 8.61 -1.70
N VAL A 28 8.51 8.02 -1.24
CA VAL A 28 7.44 7.47 -2.08
C VAL A 28 6.12 7.98 -1.56
N THR A 29 5.46 8.83 -2.34
CA THR A 29 4.12 9.33 -2.06
C THR A 29 3.11 8.52 -2.85
N VAL A 30 2.08 8.06 -2.16
CA VAL A 30 1.02 7.21 -2.68
C VAL A 30 -0.30 7.95 -2.49
N ASN A 31 -0.78 8.53 -3.57
CA ASN A 31 -2.12 9.10 -3.64
C ASN A 31 -3.05 8.12 -4.35
N GLY A 32 -4.34 8.17 -4.10
CA GLY A 32 -5.26 7.26 -4.76
C GLY A 32 -6.62 7.16 -4.12
N GLN A 33 -7.33 6.09 -4.48
CA GLN A 33 -8.61 5.77 -3.89
C GLN A 33 -8.96 4.29 -4.04
N VAL A 34 -9.63 3.76 -3.02
CA VAL A 34 -10.39 2.51 -3.13
C VAL A 34 -11.67 2.83 -3.89
N GLU A 35 -11.70 2.52 -5.18
CA GLU A 35 -12.75 2.96 -6.10
C GLU A 35 -14.02 2.14 -5.91
N SER A 36 -13.94 0.84 -6.21
CA SER A 36 -15.11 -0.03 -6.19
C SER A 36 -14.76 -1.50 -6.02
N GLY A 37 -15.77 -2.33 -5.81
CA GLY A 37 -15.60 -3.77 -5.73
C GLY A 37 -16.80 -4.52 -6.29
N GLU A 38 -16.56 -5.73 -6.75
CA GLU A 38 -17.58 -6.60 -7.34
C GLU A 38 -17.74 -7.83 -6.45
N PHE A 39 -18.91 -7.93 -5.81
CA PHE A 39 -19.24 -8.98 -4.84
C PHE A 39 -20.69 -9.44 -5.02
N ALA A 40 -20.97 -10.68 -4.64
CA ALA A 40 -22.34 -11.22 -4.68
C ALA A 40 -23.27 -10.54 -3.65
N VAL A 41 -22.72 -10.09 -2.53
CA VAL A 41 -23.43 -9.46 -1.41
C VAL A 41 -23.41 -7.93 -1.50
N ASP A 42 -24.27 -7.27 -0.74
CA ASP A 42 -24.37 -5.81 -0.60
C ASP A 42 -23.95 -5.37 0.81
N ASP A 43 -24.07 -4.06 1.09
CA ASP A 43 -23.77 -3.42 2.37
C ASP A 43 -22.37 -3.75 2.85
N LEU A 44 -21.40 -3.33 2.04
CA LEU A 44 -19.99 -3.61 2.20
C LEU A 44 -19.22 -2.35 2.60
N TYR A 45 -18.25 -2.51 3.48
CA TYR A 45 -17.24 -1.51 3.75
C TYR A 45 -15.85 -2.15 3.69
N VAL A 46 -14.85 -1.30 3.50
CA VAL A 46 -13.47 -1.71 3.35
C VAL A 46 -12.65 -1.12 4.48
N ARG A 47 -11.82 -1.96 5.10
CA ARG A 47 -10.70 -1.52 5.92
C ARG A 47 -9.44 -1.71 5.12
N TYR A 48 -8.59 -0.69 5.02
CA TYR A 48 -7.27 -0.84 4.42
C TYR A 48 -6.18 -0.52 5.43
N CYS A 49 -5.02 -1.13 5.24
CA CYS A 49 -3.80 -0.83 5.97
C CYS A 49 -2.58 -1.01 5.09
N PHE A 50 -1.53 -0.23 5.32
CA PHE A 50 -0.25 -0.43 4.65
C PHE A 50 0.65 -1.40 5.43
N SER A 51 1.32 -2.30 4.71
CA SER A 51 2.34 -3.21 5.26
C SER A 51 3.66 -2.97 4.53
N PHE A 52 4.72 -2.72 5.30
CA PHE A 52 6.05 -2.36 4.79
C PHE A 52 7.15 -2.88 5.72
N GLY A 53 8.39 -2.90 5.23
CA GLY A 53 9.56 -3.38 5.97
C GLY A 53 10.05 -2.40 7.04
N SER A 54 11.00 -2.84 7.87
CA SER A 54 11.55 -2.06 8.99
C SER A 54 12.26 -0.78 8.60
N ASP A 55 12.82 -0.73 7.39
CA ASP A 55 13.56 0.43 6.87
C ASP A 55 12.63 1.53 6.34
N TRP A 56 11.33 1.22 6.24
CA TRP A 56 10.29 2.15 5.79
C TRP A 56 9.66 2.85 6.99
N SER A 57 9.50 4.16 6.85
CA SER A 57 8.83 5.01 7.83
C SER A 57 7.79 5.86 7.14
N VAL A 58 6.66 6.10 7.82
CA VAL A 58 5.62 6.99 7.34
C VAL A 58 5.98 8.41 7.74
N VAL A 59 6.01 9.29 6.74
CA VAL A 59 6.32 10.71 6.92
C VAL A 59 5.03 11.50 7.10
N ASP A 60 4.00 11.16 6.34
CA ASP A 60 2.72 11.85 6.33
C ASP A 60 1.60 10.95 5.82
N GLY A 61 0.35 11.31 6.13
CA GLY A 61 -0.86 10.63 5.66
C GLY A 61 -1.39 9.52 6.57
N VAL A 62 -2.24 8.65 6.01
CA VAL A 62 -3.07 7.70 6.77
C VAL A 62 -2.65 6.26 6.51
N GLU A 63 -2.06 5.62 7.52
CA GLU A 63 -1.63 4.21 7.48
C GLU A 63 -2.79 3.22 7.39
N THR A 64 -3.89 3.52 8.08
CA THR A 64 -5.06 2.66 8.15
C THR A 64 -6.33 3.47 8.04
N GLY A 65 -7.25 3.05 7.16
CA GLY A 65 -8.51 3.74 6.95
C GLY A 65 -9.68 2.77 6.89
N LEU A 66 -10.88 3.32 7.12
CA LEU A 66 -12.14 2.62 7.10
C LEU A 66 -13.11 3.38 6.21
N THR A 67 -13.65 2.73 5.20
CA THR A 67 -14.61 3.35 4.29
C THR A 67 -16.00 3.41 4.90
N GLN A 68 -16.87 4.18 4.27
CA GLN A 68 -18.31 4.07 4.49
C GLN A 68 -18.83 2.70 4.05
N VAL A 69 -19.98 2.33 4.60
CA VAL A 69 -20.79 1.22 4.10
C VAL A 69 -21.45 1.65 2.80
N ALA A 70 -21.27 0.85 1.76
CA ALA A 70 -21.82 1.10 0.43
C ALA A 70 -22.57 -0.14 -0.09
N ARG A 71 -23.53 0.11 -0.96
CA ARG A 71 -24.35 -0.91 -1.63
C ARG A 71 -24.32 -0.72 -3.14
N LYS A 72 -24.66 -1.74 -3.90
CA LYS A 72 -24.82 -1.61 -5.35
C LYS A 72 -25.92 -0.60 -5.68
N ALA A 73 -25.65 0.22 -6.69
CA ALA A 73 -26.64 1.13 -7.23
C ALA A 73 -27.76 0.31 -7.93
N PRO A 74 -29.02 0.77 -7.89
CA PRO A 74 -30.07 0.17 -8.71
C PRO A 74 -29.75 0.40 -10.20
N GLY A 75 -29.38 -0.66 -10.91
CA GLY A 75 -28.98 -0.57 -12.31
C GLY A 75 -28.29 -1.83 -12.84
N PRO A 76 -27.74 -1.79 -14.06
CA PRO A 76 -27.00 -2.91 -14.64
C PRO A 76 -25.61 -3.09 -14.00
N ASP A 77 -25.08 -2.04 -13.36
CA ASP A 77 -23.80 -2.11 -12.66
C ASP A 77 -23.94 -2.91 -11.36
N LYS A 78 -23.10 -3.94 -11.21
CA LYS A 78 -23.06 -4.82 -10.05
C LYS A 78 -21.93 -4.44 -9.08
N SER A 79 -21.26 -3.31 -9.32
CA SER A 79 -20.19 -2.81 -8.46
C SER A 79 -20.72 -2.05 -7.24
N VAL A 80 -20.05 -2.23 -6.11
CA VAL A 80 -20.18 -1.41 -4.92
C VAL A 80 -19.11 -0.34 -4.99
N VAL A 81 -19.50 0.93 -4.95
CA VAL A 81 -18.59 2.07 -5.11
C VAL A 81 -18.31 2.69 -3.74
N TRP A 82 -17.03 2.78 -3.37
CA TRP A 82 -16.57 3.46 -2.16
C TRP A 82 -15.94 4.82 -2.48
N ASN A 83 -15.12 4.92 -3.53
CA ASN A 83 -14.35 6.13 -3.84
C ASN A 83 -13.68 6.74 -2.60
N TYR A 84 -13.10 5.90 -1.75
CA TYR A 84 -12.51 6.33 -0.50
C TYR A 84 -11.04 6.71 -0.70
N PRO A 85 -10.60 7.89 -0.26
CA PRO A 85 -9.26 8.39 -0.57
C PRO A 85 -8.15 7.57 0.13
N ILE A 86 -7.02 7.46 -0.56
CA ILE A 86 -5.76 6.95 -0.04
C ILE A 86 -4.74 8.07 -0.21
N ASP A 87 -4.09 8.43 0.88
CA ASP A 87 -3.00 9.41 0.88
C ASP A 87 -2.01 9.02 1.97
N ILE A 88 -0.78 8.71 1.56
CA ILE A 88 0.34 8.37 2.44
C ILE A 88 1.67 8.66 1.76
N SER A 89 2.64 9.14 2.55
CA SER A 89 4.01 9.37 2.12
C SER A 89 4.98 8.58 2.97
N PHE A 90 5.85 7.83 2.30
CA PHE A 90 6.89 7.02 2.92
C PHE A 90 8.27 7.61 2.70
N LYS A 91 9.17 7.31 3.64
CA LYS A 91 10.61 7.52 3.54
C LYS A 91 11.32 6.21 3.80
N SER A 92 12.32 5.91 2.97
CA SER A 92 13.19 4.75 3.17
C SER A 92 14.61 5.02 2.69
N ILE A 93 15.55 4.24 3.22
CA ILE A 93 16.95 4.17 2.76
C ILE A 93 17.19 2.96 1.84
N ASN A 94 16.24 2.02 1.78
CA ASN A 94 16.35 0.76 1.08
C ASN A 94 15.00 0.34 0.45
N ALA A 95 15.02 -0.15 -0.78
CA ALA A 95 13.82 -0.64 -1.46
C ALA A 95 13.28 -1.98 -0.90
N PHE A 96 14.07 -2.70 -0.08
CA PHE A 96 13.64 -3.95 0.55
C PHE A 96 12.41 -3.74 1.45
N GLY A 97 11.46 -4.68 1.43
CA GLY A 97 10.22 -4.56 2.20
C GLY A 97 9.24 -3.52 1.64
N TRP A 98 9.21 -3.38 0.31
CA TRP A 98 8.37 -2.41 -0.40
C TRP A 98 6.90 -2.38 0.10
N PRO A 99 6.27 -1.19 0.24
CA PRO A 99 4.92 -1.06 0.75
C PRO A 99 3.88 -1.85 -0.06
N ARG A 100 2.95 -2.45 0.67
CA ARG A 100 1.79 -3.16 0.14
C ARG A 100 0.53 -2.62 0.78
N LEU A 101 -0.50 -2.39 -0.02
CA LEU A 101 -1.84 -2.11 0.47
C LEU A 101 -2.54 -3.43 0.80
N CYS A 102 -2.86 -3.64 2.06
CA CYS A 102 -3.73 -4.71 2.51
C CYS A 102 -5.16 -4.18 2.60
N VAL A 103 -6.10 -4.94 2.05
CA VAL A 103 -7.52 -4.59 1.97
C VAL A 103 -8.32 -5.72 2.61
N SER A 104 -9.16 -5.37 3.57
CA SER A 104 -10.11 -6.26 4.24
C SER A 104 -11.51 -5.79 3.93
N VAL A 105 -12.31 -6.63 3.26
CA VAL A 105 -13.69 -6.30 2.92
C VAL A 105 -14.61 -6.95 3.93
N TYR A 106 -15.47 -6.14 4.53
CA TYR A 106 -16.47 -6.54 5.48
C TYR A 106 -17.86 -6.30 4.89
N GLY A 107 -18.83 -7.10 5.33
CA GLY A 107 -20.22 -6.92 4.94
C GLY A 107 -21.16 -7.31 6.06
N LEU A 108 -22.31 -6.65 6.08
CA LEU A 108 -23.35 -6.97 7.05
C LEU A 108 -24.00 -8.31 6.72
N ASP A 109 -24.23 -9.14 7.73
CA ASP A 109 -25.09 -10.32 7.64
C ASP A 109 -26.58 -9.93 7.81
N ALA A 110 -27.51 -10.84 7.54
CA ALA A 110 -28.95 -10.61 7.70
C ALA A 110 -29.36 -10.18 9.12
N PHE A 111 -28.50 -10.43 10.12
CA PHE A 111 -28.67 -10.02 11.51
C PHE A 111 -27.92 -8.72 11.87
N GLY A 112 -27.38 -7.99 10.89
CA GLY A 112 -26.63 -6.74 11.11
C GLY A 112 -25.25 -6.94 11.76
N ARG A 113 -24.69 -8.15 11.69
CA ARG A 113 -23.35 -8.45 12.21
C ARG A 113 -22.30 -8.20 11.13
N ASP A 114 -21.16 -7.65 11.51
CA ASP A 114 -20.01 -7.47 10.62
C ASP A 114 -19.34 -8.83 10.34
N VAL A 115 -19.31 -9.24 9.07
CA VAL A 115 -18.69 -10.48 8.62
C VAL A 115 -17.62 -10.18 7.59
N ILE A 116 -16.42 -10.72 7.81
CA ILE A 116 -15.34 -10.63 6.83
C ILE A 116 -15.73 -11.36 5.53
N ARG A 117 -15.71 -10.62 4.41
CA ARG A 117 -15.98 -11.09 3.05
C ARG A 117 -14.72 -11.38 2.26
N GLY A 118 -13.56 -11.05 2.81
CA GLY A 118 -12.25 -11.52 2.36
C GLY A 118 -11.17 -10.47 2.44
N TYR A 119 -9.98 -10.87 2.00
CA TYR A 119 -8.77 -10.07 2.02
C TYR A 119 -8.14 -10.00 0.64
N ALA A 120 -7.49 -8.87 0.34
CA ALA A 120 -6.63 -8.69 -0.81
C ALA A 120 -5.34 -7.98 -0.38
N SER A 121 -4.27 -8.22 -1.13
CA SER A 121 -3.01 -7.50 -0.96
C SER A 121 -2.50 -7.04 -2.32
N ILE A 122 -2.18 -5.75 -2.41
CA ILE A 122 -1.75 -5.08 -3.63
C ILE A 122 -0.36 -4.51 -3.38
N LEU A 123 0.60 -4.84 -4.24
CA LEU A 123 1.91 -4.21 -4.21
C LEU A 123 1.79 -2.79 -4.76
N ILE A 124 2.30 -1.79 -4.03
CA ILE A 124 2.33 -0.42 -4.52
C ILE A 124 3.26 -0.35 -5.75
N PRO A 125 2.85 0.30 -6.86
CA PRO A 125 3.71 0.43 -8.03
C PRO A 125 5.05 1.10 -7.67
N CYS A 126 6.15 0.60 -8.25
CA CYS A 126 7.50 1.07 -7.92
C CYS A 126 7.99 2.21 -8.82
N SER A 127 7.14 2.69 -9.73
CA SER A 127 7.45 3.74 -10.68
C SER A 127 6.45 4.89 -10.57
N ASN A 128 6.87 6.06 -11.06
CA ASN A 128 6.04 7.25 -11.09
C ASN A 128 4.92 7.08 -12.12
N GLY A 129 3.72 7.54 -11.76
CA GLY A 129 2.58 7.60 -12.67
C GLY A 129 1.28 7.15 -12.04
N GLU A 130 0.24 7.09 -12.88
CA GLU A 130 -1.09 6.64 -12.49
C GLU A 130 -1.29 5.16 -12.82
N TYR A 131 -1.91 4.45 -11.90
CA TYR A 131 -2.12 3.01 -11.99
C TYR A 131 -3.51 2.64 -11.51
N GLN A 132 -4.22 1.89 -12.33
CA GLN A 132 -5.40 1.15 -11.89
C GLN A 132 -5.01 -0.30 -11.62
N ARG A 133 -5.42 -0.83 -10.47
CA ARG A 133 -5.17 -2.22 -10.07
C ARG A 133 -6.46 -2.87 -9.63
N THR A 134 -6.77 -4.01 -10.24
CA THR A 134 -7.85 -4.89 -9.82
C THR A 134 -7.25 -6.07 -9.07
N ALA A 135 -7.61 -6.21 -7.81
CA ALA A 135 -7.14 -7.29 -6.95
C ALA A 135 -8.27 -8.27 -6.69
N GLN A 136 -7.96 -9.57 -6.80
CA GLN A 136 -8.88 -10.61 -6.41
C GLN A 136 -8.92 -10.72 -4.87
N VAL A 137 -10.12 -10.86 -4.33
CA VAL A 137 -10.38 -10.95 -2.90
C VAL A 137 -10.59 -12.41 -2.52
N TYR A 138 -9.88 -12.84 -1.49
CA TYR A 138 -9.82 -14.22 -1.04
C TYR A 138 -10.31 -14.35 0.39
N VAL A 139 -11.12 -15.38 0.66
CA VAL A 139 -11.54 -15.75 2.01
C VAL A 139 -10.82 -17.03 2.40
N PRO A 140 -10.27 -17.13 3.63
CA PRO A 140 -9.79 -18.40 4.14
C PRO A 140 -10.95 -19.38 4.25
N VAL A 141 -10.85 -20.53 3.57
CA VAL A 141 -11.82 -21.60 3.67
C VAL A 141 -11.49 -22.43 4.92
N PRO A 142 -12.38 -22.50 5.91
CA PRO A 142 -12.14 -23.34 7.09
C PRO A 142 -12.08 -24.81 6.68
N SER A 143 -11.19 -25.56 7.32
CA SER A 143 -10.89 -26.96 7.01
C SER A 143 -12.07 -27.91 7.26
N SER A 144 -13.10 -27.49 8.03
CA SER A 144 -14.23 -28.34 8.42
C SER A 144 -15.60 -27.63 8.39
N LEU A 145 -16.65 -28.37 8.04
CA LEU A 145 -18.05 -27.91 7.99
C LEU A 145 -18.61 -27.53 9.37
N TRP A 146 -18.16 -28.20 10.43
CA TRP A 146 -18.54 -27.90 11.81
C TRP A 146 -17.90 -26.60 12.33
N GLN A 147 -16.65 -26.28 11.96
CA GLN A 147 -16.08 -24.95 12.22
C GLN A 147 -16.80 -23.85 11.43
N ARG A 148 -17.23 -24.12 10.19
CA ARG A 148 -18.03 -23.18 9.39
C ARG A 148 -19.39 -22.89 10.03
N LEU A 149 -20.05 -23.91 10.58
CA LEU A 149 -21.32 -23.78 11.30
C LEU A 149 -21.13 -23.05 12.63
N MET A 150 -20.07 -23.36 13.39
CA MET A 150 -19.74 -22.67 14.64
C MET A 150 -19.39 -21.19 14.43
N CYS A 151 -18.65 -20.83 13.38
CA CYS A 151 -18.37 -19.43 13.03
C CYS A 151 -19.64 -18.67 12.63
N TRP A 152 -20.56 -19.31 11.91
CA TRP A 152 -21.86 -18.74 11.54
C TRP A 152 -22.79 -18.52 12.77
N VAL A 153 -22.76 -19.46 13.73
CA VAL A 153 -23.52 -19.38 14.98
C VAL A 153 -22.92 -18.37 15.95
N GLN A 154 -21.60 -18.33 16.12
CA GLN A 154 -20.92 -17.44 17.08
C GLN A 154 -20.64 -16.03 16.55
N GLY A 155 -20.75 -15.80 15.23
CA GLY A 155 -20.47 -14.49 14.61
C GLY A 155 -18.99 -14.12 14.56
N THR A 156 -18.12 -14.90 15.19
CA THR A 156 -16.67 -14.81 15.11
C THR A 156 -16.20 -15.59 13.89
N TYR A 157 -16.10 -14.92 12.75
CA TYR A 157 -15.21 -15.43 11.71
C TYR A 157 -13.77 -15.37 12.25
N PRO A 158 -12.90 -16.34 11.92
CA PRO A 158 -11.47 -16.20 12.14
C PRO A 158 -10.99 -15.00 11.30
N GLU A 159 -10.96 -13.84 11.94
CA GLU A 159 -10.21 -12.70 11.45
C GLU A 159 -8.74 -13.10 11.48
N PHE A 160 -7.99 -12.79 10.42
CA PHE A 160 -6.55 -12.83 10.56
C PHE A 160 -6.21 -11.79 11.64
N TYR A 161 -5.70 -12.26 12.78
CA TYR A 161 -5.27 -11.43 13.91
C TYR A 161 -4.27 -10.33 13.49
N ASP A 162 -3.73 -10.45 12.28
CA ASP A 162 -2.85 -9.48 11.63
C ASP A 162 -3.28 -9.35 10.15
N PRO A 163 -3.84 -8.21 9.69
CA PRO A 163 -4.13 -7.99 8.27
C PRO A 163 -2.87 -7.96 7.39
N THR A 164 -1.67 -7.90 8.00
CA THR A 164 -0.39 -8.12 7.29
C THR A 164 -0.07 -9.60 7.05
N PHE A 165 -0.89 -10.53 7.54
CA PHE A 165 -0.78 -11.97 7.27
C PHE A 165 -0.80 -12.27 5.75
N VAL A 166 -1.57 -11.50 4.98
CA VAL A 166 -1.66 -11.65 3.51
C VAL A 166 -0.41 -11.11 2.80
N ALA A 167 0.39 -10.29 3.47
CA ALA A 167 1.61 -9.68 2.93
C ALA A 167 2.89 -10.48 3.24
N LYS A 168 2.90 -11.33 4.28
CA LYS A 168 4.06 -12.14 4.66
C LYS A 168 4.10 -13.44 3.83
N SER A 169 5.15 -13.62 3.04
CA SER A 169 5.36 -14.81 2.18
C SER A 169 5.55 -16.12 2.93
N GLU A 170 5.84 -16.06 4.23
CA GLU A 170 6.34 -17.17 5.04
C GLU A 170 5.27 -18.18 5.48
N ASN A 171 3.98 -17.87 5.29
CA ASN A 171 2.87 -18.74 5.71
C ASN A 171 1.90 -19.12 4.58
N ARG A 172 2.34 -19.00 3.31
CA ARG A 172 1.52 -19.29 2.13
C ARG A 172 1.15 -20.78 1.95
N GLU A 173 1.56 -21.66 2.85
CA GLU A 173 1.47 -23.12 2.65
C GLU A 173 0.25 -23.82 3.29
N VAL A 174 -0.61 -23.17 4.09
CA VAL A 174 -1.59 -23.95 4.90
C VAL A 174 -3.04 -23.43 4.93
N ALA A 175 -3.46 -22.52 4.05
CA ALA A 175 -4.87 -22.10 3.95
C ALA A 175 -5.43 -22.26 2.54
N ARG A 176 -6.42 -23.15 2.38
CA ARG A 176 -7.24 -23.17 1.16
C ARG A 176 -8.01 -21.85 1.11
N VAL A 177 -7.88 -21.10 0.02
CA VAL A 177 -8.60 -19.84 -0.17
C VAL A 177 -9.63 -19.97 -1.29
N ALA A 178 -10.77 -19.30 -1.14
CA ALA A 178 -11.79 -19.21 -2.16
C ALA A 178 -11.91 -17.76 -2.65
N PRO A 179 -11.93 -17.52 -3.98
CA PRO A 179 -12.18 -16.21 -4.52
C PRO A 179 -13.63 -15.79 -4.25
N THR A 180 -13.82 -14.58 -3.73
CA THR A 180 -15.15 -14.07 -3.35
C THR A 180 -15.57 -12.84 -4.16
N GLY A 181 -14.61 -12.10 -4.68
CA GLY A 181 -14.87 -10.89 -5.46
C GLY A 181 -13.59 -10.21 -5.94
N PHE A 182 -13.74 -8.97 -6.42
CA PHE A 182 -12.64 -8.12 -6.84
C PHE A 182 -12.75 -6.73 -6.21
N VAL A 183 -11.61 -6.08 -5.97
CA VAL A 183 -11.53 -4.67 -5.56
C VAL A 183 -10.66 -3.92 -6.57
N LYS A 184 -11.15 -2.77 -7.02
CA LYS A 184 -10.46 -1.83 -7.90
C LYS A 184 -9.90 -0.69 -7.07
N VAL A 185 -8.60 -0.48 -7.17
CA VAL A 185 -7.88 0.61 -6.51
C VAL A 185 -7.13 1.42 -7.56
N LYS A 186 -7.21 2.74 -7.46
CA LYS A 186 -6.42 3.67 -8.26
C LYS A 186 -5.31 4.23 -7.40
N PHE A 187 -4.13 4.32 -7.97
CA PHE A 187 -2.94 4.91 -7.36
C PHE A 187 -2.35 5.97 -8.29
N SER A 188 -1.85 7.05 -7.73
CA SER A 188 -0.94 7.99 -8.34
C SER A 188 0.33 7.99 -7.47
N ILE A 189 1.44 7.58 -8.06
CA ILE A 189 2.70 7.35 -7.36
C ILE A 189 3.70 8.42 -7.77
N GLU A 190 4.32 9.01 -6.76
CA GLU A 190 5.42 9.96 -6.92
C GLU A 190 6.61 9.51 -6.08
N THR A 191 7.79 9.45 -6.69
CA THR A 191 9.04 9.06 -6.05
C THR A 191 10.04 10.18 -6.16
N LYS A 192 10.69 10.50 -5.04
CA LYS A 192 11.68 11.58 -4.92
C LYS A 192 13.02 11.00 -4.48
N PHE A 193 14.11 11.45 -5.09
CA PHE A 193 15.50 11.03 -4.81
C PHE A 193 15.82 9.55 -5.09
N MET A 194 14.90 8.79 -5.69
CA MET A 194 15.11 7.39 -6.01
C MET A 194 16.25 7.18 -7.03
N ALA A 195 16.28 8.00 -8.09
CA ALA A 195 17.34 7.96 -9.09
C ALA A 195 18.71 8.36 -8.52
N GLU A 196 18.75 9.35 -7.63
CA GLU A 196 19.97 9.81 -6.96
C GLU A 196 20.54 8.75 -5.99
N MET A 197 19.67 7.92 -5.42
CA MET A 197 20.04 6.73 -4.64
C MET A 197 20.51 5.56 -5.51
N GLY A 198 20.49 5.68 -6.85
CA GLY A 198 20.94 4.68 -7.79
C GLY A 198 19.87 3.68 -8.24
N TYR A 199 18.60 3.92 -7.91
CA TYR A 199 17.49 3.08 -8.38
C TYR A 199 17.03 3.54 -9.76
N ARG A 200 16.92 2.59 -10.70
CA ARG A 200 16.37 2.87 -12.03
C ARG A 200 14.85 3.03 -11.93
N GLN A 201 14.36 4.22 -12.26
CA GLN A 201 12.93 4.45 -12.45
C GLN A 201 12.50 3.85 -13.79
N LEU A 202 11.40 3.10 -13.77
CA LEU A 202 10.74 2.63 -14.98
C LEU A 202 9.68 3.67 -15.37
N ASP A 203 9.58 4.00 -16.64
CA ASP A 203 8.46 4.81 -17.11
C ASP A 203 7.18 3.98 -16.99
N ALA A 204 6.10 4.60 -16.48
CA ALA A 204 4.79 3.95 -16.54
C ALA A 204 4.48 3.65 -18.02
N ALA A 205 4.23 2.38 -18.34
CA ALA A 205 3.88 1.98 -19.69
C ALA A 205 2.66 2.80 -20.16
N SER A 206 2.91 3.70 -21.10
CA SER A 206 1.93 4.49 -21.84
C SER A 206 1.03 3.60 -22.70
#